data_AF-A0A3S0TS54-F1
#
_entry.id   AF-A0A3S0TS54-F1
#
_cell.length_a   1.000
_cell.length_b   1.000
_cell.length_c   1.000
_cell.angle_alpha   90.00
_cell.angle_beta   90.00
_cell.angle_gamma   90.00
#
_symmetry.space_group_name_H-M   'P 1'
#
loop_
_entity.id
_entity.type
_entity.pdbx_description
1 polymer ?
#
loop_
_entity_poly.entity_id
_entity_poly.type
_entity_poly.pdbx_seq_one_letter_code
_entity_poly.pdbx_strand_id
1 'polypeptide(L)'
;MIAGYDVWFWIAAVLGTLAALICLIQFFRGKAPDDLSQGSVLILEAFLVVYLIGSIVMQVLTDGPSGDAWEYYGYLLTAMLIPAGTFIWSLTERTRWSTLMLAVAGPIIVVMVQRMNVLWYYY
;
A
#
# COMPACT_ATOMS: atom_id res chain seq x y z
N MET A 1 -4.93 19.54 3.42
CA MET A 1 -5.86 18.40 3.16
C MET A 1 -6.60 18.69 1.88
N ILE A 2 -6.70 17.72 0.97
CA ILE A 2 -7.42 17.83 -0.30
C ILE A 2 -8.60 16.85 -0.23
N ALA A 3 -9.83 17.37 -0.37
CA ALA A 3 -11.08 16.61 -0.23
C ALA A 3 -11.20 15.79 1.07
N GLY A 4 -10.68 16.33 2.19
CA GLY A 4 -10.71 15.65 3.50
C GLY A 4 -9.52 14.72 3.77
N TYR A 5 -8.72 14.39 2.75
CA TYR A 5 -7.57 13.51 2.93
C TYR A 5 -6.24 14.28 2.96
N ASP A 6 -5.23 13.68 3.61
CA ASP A 6 -3.87 14.22 3.63
C ASP A 6 -3.12 13.92 2.33
N VAL A 7 -1.95 14.54 2.18
CA VAL A 7 -1.13 14.35 0.97
C VAL A 7 -0.63 12.90 0.87
N TRP A 8 -0.36 12.26 2.00
CA TRP A 8 0.10 10.87 2.03
C TRP A 8 -0.93 9.89 1.49
N PHE A 9 -2.21 10.08 1.82
CA PHE A 9 -3.30 9.31 1.22
C PHE A 9 -3.31 9.45 -0.30
N TRP A 10 -3.21 10.66 -0.82
CA TRP A 10 -3.22 10.87 -2.27
C TRP A 10 -2.02 10.24 -2.97
N ILE A 11 -0.84 10.27 -2.36
CA ILE A 11 0.34 9.56 -2.86
C ILE A 11 0.09 8.05 -2.87
N ALA A 12 -0.44 7.50 -1.76
CA ALA A 12 -0.78 6.07 -1.66
C ALA A 12 -1.83 5.66 -2.71
N ALA A 13 -2.85 6.49 -2.92
CA ALA A 13 -3.90 6.27 -3.90
C ALA A 13 -3.34 6.23 -5.33
N VAL A 14 -2.46 7.17 -5.68
CA VAL A 14 -1.82 7.21 -7.00
C VAL A 14 -0.89 6.01 -7.17
N LEU A 15 0.01 5.74 -6.23
CA LEU A 15 0.95 4.62 -6.31
C LEU A 15 0.22 3.27 -6.36
N GLY A 16 -0.77 3.06 -5.49
CA GLY A 16 -1.57 1.85 -5.44
C GLY A 16 -2.36 1.63 -6.73
N THR A 17 -2.97 2.69 -7.27
CA THR A 17 -3.71 2.61 -8.54
C THR A 17 -2.79 2.32 -9.71
N LEU A 18 -1.63 2.98 -9.79
CA LEU A 18 -0.65 2.74 -10.85
C LEU A 18 -0.10 1.31 -10.80
N ALA A 19 0.28 0.82 -9.61
CA ALA A 19 0.75 -0.55 -9.44
C ALA A 19 -0.31 -1.59 -9.86
N ALA A 20 -1.57 -1.36 -9.46
CA ALA A 20 -2.70 -2.20 -9.85
C ALA A 20 -2.91 -2.22 -11.37
N LEU A 21 -2.89 -1.05 -12.01
CA LEU A 21 -3.07 -0.93 -13.46
C LEU A 21 -1.94 -1.60 -14.23
N ILE A 22 -0.68 -1.39 -13.82
CA ILE A 22 0.49 -2.04 -14.43
C ILE A 22 0.32 -3.57 -14.38
N CYS A 23 0.02 -4.11 -13.20
CA CYS A 23 -0.13 -5.55 -13.01
C CYS A 23 -1.35 -6.10 -13.76
N LEU A 24 -2.49 -5.39 -13.79
CA LEU A 24 -3.67 -5.77 -14.57
C LEU A 24 -3.37 -5.81 -16.07
N ILE A 25 -2.71 -4.79 -16.61
CA ILE A 25 -2.33 -4.75 -18.03
C ILE A 25 -1.44 -5.97 -18.35
N GLN A 26 -0.49 -6.29 -17.49
CA GLN A 26 0.41 -7.43 -17.69
C GLN A 26 -0.32 -8.78 -17.58
N PHE A 27 -1.29 -8.89 -16.67
CA PHE A 27 -2.17 -10.04 -16.56
C PHE A 27 -2.98 -10.28 -17.83
N PHE A 28 -3.63 -9.23 -18.37
CA PHE A 28 -4.40 -9.33 -19.62
C PHE A 28 -3.53 -9.65 -20.84
N ARG A 29 -2.25 -9.27 -20.82
CA ARG A 29 -1.24 -9.68 -21.82
C ARG A 29 -0.78 -11.13 -21.65
N GLY A 30 -1.27 -11.85 -20.64
CA GLY A 30 -0.90 -13.24 -20.35
C GLY A 30 0.51 -13.40 -19.80
N LYS A 31 1.13 -12.34 -19.28
CA LYS A 31 2.51 -12.36 -18.79
C LYS A 31 2.59 -12.83 -17.34
N ALA A 32 3.58 -13.67 -17.06
CA ALA A 32 4.03 -13.95 -15.71
C ALA A 32 4.66 -12.69 -15.06
N PRO A 33 4.87 -12.67 -13.73
CA PRO A 33 5.45 -11.53 -13.04
C PRO A 33 6.81 -11.16 -13.63
N ASP A 34 6.91 -9.96 -14.18
CA ASP A 34 8.12 -9.35 -14.71
C ASP A 34 8.62 -8.22 -13.79
N ASP A 35 9.84 -7.74 -14.05
CA ASP A 35 10.49 -6.70 -13.24
C ASP A 35 9.65 -5.43 -13.10
N LEU A 36 8.83 -5.10 -14.11
CA LEU A 36 7.91 -3.97 -14.06
C LEU A 36 6.76 -4.21 -13.07
N SER A 37 6.12 -5.38 -13.11
CA SER A 37 5.02 -5.73 -12.20
C SER A 37 5.53 -5.81 -10.76
N GLN A 38 6.64 -6.53 -10.55
CA GLN A 38 7.27 -6.69 -9.23
C GLN A 38 7.81 -5.36 -8.70
N GLY A 39 8.47 -4.57 -9.56
CA GLY A 39 8.98 -3.25 -9.22
C GLY A 39 7.88 -2.28 -8.80
N SER A 40 6.72 -2.33 -9.44
CA SER A 40 5.59 -1.47 -9.07
C SER A 40 5.09 -1.72 -7.63
N VAL A 41 5.04 -2.99 -7.21
CA VAL A 41 4.66 -3.37 -5.84
C VAL A 41 5.78 -3.06 -4.85
N LEU A 42 7.04 -3.22 -5.23
CA LEU A 42 8.18 -2.82 -4.39
C LEU A 42 8.24 -1.32 -4.13
N ILE A 43 7.91 -0.48 -5.12
CA ILE A 43 7.81 0.97 -4.92
C ILE A 43 6.70 1.29 -3.91
N LEU A 44 5.57 0.60 -3.98
CA LEU A 44 4.48 0.76 -3.03
C LEU A 44 4.90 0.33 -1.61
N GLU A 45 5.63 -0.77 -1.47
CA GLU A 45 6.18 -1.21 -0.19
C GLU A 45 7.20 -0.22 0.38
N ALA A 46 8.10 0.29 -0.45
CA ALA A 46 9.07 1.31 -0.05
C ALA A 46 8.37 2.60 0.44
N PHE A 47 7.28 3.00 -0.23
CA PHE A 47 6.44 4.10 0.23
C PHE A 47 5.84 3.81 1.61
N LEU A 48 5.33 2.61 1.87
CA LEU A 48 4.76 2.24 3.17
C LEU A 48 5.80 2.25 4.29
N VAL A 49 7.05 1.89 4.00
CA VAL A 49 8.16 2.03 4.96
C VAL A 49 8.40 3.50 5.30
N VAL A 50 8.43 4.38 4.30
CA VAL A 50 8.54 5.84 4.52
C VAL A 50 7.33 6.36 5.32
N TYR A 51 6.14 5.86 5.02
CA TYR A 51 4.91 6.21 5.71
C TYR A 51 4.96 5.79 7.20
N LEU A 52 5.46 4.59 7.52
CA LEU A 52 5.70 4.13 8.90
C LEU A 52 6.67 5.04 9.65
N ILE A 53 7.79 5.39 9.03
CA ILE A 53 8.77 6.30 9.65
C ILE A 53 8.11 7.66 9.89
N GLY A 54 7.38 8.17 8.90
CA GLY A 54 6.63 9.42 9.01
C GLY A 54 5.61 9.41 10.13
N SER A 55 4.87 8.31 10.32
CA SER A 55 3.88 8.19 11.39
C SER A 55 4.52 8.14 12.77
N ILE A 56 5.63 7.43 12.93
CA ILE A 56 6.39 7.40 14.19
C ILE A 56 6.92 8.79 14.52
N VAL A 57 7.55 9.46 13.55
CA VAL A 57 8.09 10.82 13.74
C VAL A 57 6.97 11.79 14.11
N MET A 58 5.84 11.76 13.41
CA MET A 58 4.69 12.61 13.72
C MET A 58 4.13 12.33 15.11
N GLN A 59 4.05 11.08 15.53
CA GLN A 59 3.57 10.73 16.87
C GLN A 59 4.51 11.18 17.99
N VAL A 60 5.81 11.30 17.73
CA VAL A 60 6.75 11.84 18.72
C VAL A 60 6.67 13.37 18.78
N LEU A 61 6.37 14.02 17.66
CA LEU A 61 6.30 15.49 17.55
C LEU A 61 4.94 16.08 17.91
N THR A 62 3.89 15.27 17.93
CA THR A 62 2.49 15.68 18.15
C THR A 62 1.81 14.73 19.13
N ASP A 63 0.54 14.96 19.45
CA ASP A 63 -0.22 14.09 20.36
C ASP A 63 -0.56 12.70 19.75
N GLY A 64 -0.14 12.43 18.51
CA GLY A 64 -0.34 11.15 17.82
C GLY A 64 -1.68 11.03 17.08
N PRO A 65 -2.09 9.81 16.69
CA PRO A 65 -3.42 9.57 16.13
C PRO A 65 -4.48 9.95 17.15
N SER A 66 -5.55 10.61 16.71
CA SER A 66 -6.66 10.96 17.60
C SER A 66 -7.50 9.75 18.03
N GLY A 67 -7.54 8.68 17.21
CA GLY A 67 -8.08 7.37 17.58
C GLY A 67 -7.09 6.47 18.34
N ASP A 68 -7.44 5.18 18.49
CA ASP A 68 -6.54 4.22 19.14
C ASP A 68 -5.28 3.99 18.30
N ALA A 69 -4.11 4.33 18.87
CA ALA A 69 -2.82 4.15 18.22
C ALA A 69 -2.55 2.67 17.90
N TRP A 70 -3.03 1.74 18.73
CA TRP A 70 -2.84 0.31 18.47
C TRP A 70 -3.58 -0.15 17.21
N GLU A 71 -4.80 0.35 16.99
CA GLU A 71 -5.58 0.09 15.78
C GLU A 71 -4.86 0.66 14.54
N TYR A 72 -4.34 1.89 14.63
CA TYR A 72 -3.60 2.53 13.54
C TYR A 72 -2.36 1.72 13.10
N TYR A 73 -1.51 1.30 14.06
CA TYR A 73 -0.33 0.50 13.74
C TYR A 73 -0.66 -0.92 13.31
N GLY A 74 -1.77 -1.50 13.80
CA GLY A 74 -2.29 -2.77 13.30
C GLY A 74 -2.66 -2.71 11.82
N TYR A 75 -3.33 -1.63 11.41
CA TYR A 75 -3.64 -1.38 10.00
C TYR A 75 -2.37 -1.16 9.16
N LEU A 76 -1.44 -0.34 9.63
CA LEU A 76 -0.18 -0.07 8.95
C LEU A 76 0.64 -1.34 8.74
N LEU A 77 0.80 -2.16 9.80
CA LEU A 77 1.54 -3.42 9.71
C LEU A 77 0.89 -4.36 8.70
N THR A 78 -0.44 -4.50 8.75
CA THR A 78 -1.18 -5.31 7.78
C THR A 78 -1.00 -4.78 6.36
N ALA A 79 -1.02 -3.46 6.18
CA ALA A 79 -0.79 -2.82 4.90
C ALA A 79 0.61 -3.13 4.36
N MET A 80 1.65 -3.21 5.18
CA MET A 80 3.01 -3.60 4.75
C MET A 80 3.15 -5.10 4.45
N LEU A 81 2.41 -5.95 5.16
CA LEU A 81 2.48 -7.40 4.93
C LEU A 81 1.87 -7.81 3.58
N ILE A 82 0.93 -7.06 3.04
CA ILE A 82 0.22 -7.40 1.79
C ILE A 82 1.13 -7.29 0.55
N PRO A 83 1.82 -6.16 0.27
CA PRO A 83 2.75 -6.04 -0.84
C PRO A 83 3.94 -6.99 -0.67
N ALA A 84 4.47 -7.11 0.55
CA ALA A 84 5.53 -8.07 0.85
C ALA A 84 5.11 -9.52 0.54
N GLY A 85 3.91 -9.93 0.98
CA GLY A 85 3.36 -11.26 0.74
C GLY A 85 3.10 -11.54 -0.74
N THR A 86 2.49 -10.59 -1.46
CA THR A 86 2.24 -10.73 -2.91
C THR A 86 3.55 -10.73 -3.72
N PHE A 87 4.55 -9.95 -3.31
CA PHE A 87 5.87 -9.97 -3.90
C PHE A 87 6.55 -11.33 -3.71
N ILE A 88 6.61 -11.86 -2.48
CA ILE A 88 7.18 -13.18 -2.21
C ILE A 88 6.44 -14.27 -2.99
N TRP A 89 5.11 -14.23 -3.03
CA TRP A 89 4.30 -15.16 -3.83
C TRP A 89 4.70 -15.13 -5.30
N SER A 90 4.97 -13.94 -5.84
CA SER A 90 5.40 -13.77 -7.22
C SER A 90 6.77 -14.31 -7.55
N LEU A 91 7.62 -14.55 -6.55
CA LEU A 91 8.90 -15.24 -6.71
C LEU A 91 8.72 -16.75 -6.75
N THR A 92 7.83 -17.29 -5.92
CA THR A 92 7.55 -18.74 -5.84
C THR A 92 6.73 -19.22 -7.04
N GLU A 93 5.70 -18.48 -7.43
CA GLU A 93 4.82 -18.85 -8.54
C GLU A 93 4.97 -17.85 -9.71
N ARG A 94 5.52 -18.32 -10.83
CA ARG A 94 5.75 -17.54 -12.05
C ARG A 94 4.68 -17.81 -13.11
N THR A 95 3.40 -17.72 -12.72
CA THR A 95 2.24 -17.85 -13.63
C THR A 95 1.54 -16.52 -13.80
N ARG A 96 0.71 -16.36 -14.85
CA ARG A 96 -0.12 -15.15 -15.03
C ARG A 96 -1.00 -14.85 -13.81
N TRP A 97 -1.44 -15.87 -13.07
CA TRP A 97 -2.28 -15.71 -11.88
C TRP A 97 -1.54 -15.02 -10.75
N SER A 98 -0.23 -15.21 -10.68
CA SER A 98 0.63 -14.49 -9.76
C SER A 98 0.71 -12.98 -10.06
N THR A 99 0.70 -12.60 -11.34
CA THR A 99 0.58 -11.20 -11.76
C THR A 99 -0.76 -10.58 -11.33
N LEU A 100 -1.85 -11.37 -11.37
CA LEU A 100 -3.14 -10.93 -10.85
C LEU A 100 -3.09 -10.71 -9.33
N MET A 101 -2.40 -11.58 -8.58
CA MET A 101 -2.23 -11.37 -7.13
C MET A 101 -1.44 -10.10 -6.82
N LEU A 102 -0.40 -9.77 -7.58
CA LEU A 102 0.31 -8.48 -7.45
C LEU A 102 -0.63 -7.28 -7.68
N ALA A 103 -1.57 -7.40 -8.63
CA ALA A 103 -2.52 -6.33 -8.91
C ALA A 103 -3.47 -6.02 -7.75
N VAL A 104 -3.77 -7.03 -6.93
CA VAL A 104 -4.69 -6.90 -5.78
C VAL A 104 -4.07 -6.09 -4.63
N ALA A 105 -2.74 -6.02 -4.52
CA ALA A 105 -2.08 -5.26 -3.48
C ALA A 105 -2.47 -3.78 -3.52
N GLY A 106 -2.42 -3.16 -4.71
CA GLY A 106 -2.68 -1.73 -4.90
C GLY A 106 -3.99 -1.24 -4.29
N PRO A 107 -5.17 -1.76 -4.69
CA PRO A 107 -6.46 -1.33 -4.16
C PRO A 107 -6.61 -1.56 -2.65
N ILE A 108 -6.03 -2.64 -2.11
CA ILE A 108 -6.07 -2.89 -0.67
C ILE A 108 -5.33 -1.80 0.09
N ILE A 109 -4.14 -1.40 -0.39
CA ILE A 109 -3.38 -0.32 0.25
C ILE A 109 -4.15 1.00 0.25
N VAL A 110 -4.85 1.32 -0.84
CA VAL A 110 -5.68 2.55 -0.88
C VAL A 110 -6.74 2.55 0.22
N VAL A 111 -7.44 1.43 0.41
CA VAL A 111 -8.47 1.29 1.46
C VAL A 111 -7.87 1.31 2.86
N MET A 112 -6.72 0.65 3.06
CA MET A 112 -6.03 0.63 4.36
C MET A 112 -5.56 2.03 4.76
N VAL A 113 -4.92 2.77 3.85
CA VAL A 113 -4.47 4.14 4.12
C VAL A 113 -5.67 5.09 4.30
N GLN A 114 -6.78 4.87 3.58
CA GLN A 114 -8.03 5.60 3.83
C GLN A 114 -8.51 5.42 5.27
N ARG A 115 -8.53 4.17 5.77
CA ARG A 115 -8.91 3.86 7.15
C ARG A 115 -7.98 4.52 8.16
N MET A 116 -6.68 4.49 7.91
CA MET A 116 -5.67 5.10 8.76
C MET A 116 -5.77 6.63 8.79
N ASN A 117 -6.09 7.26 7.66
CA ASN A 117 -6.35 8.70 7.60
C ASN A 117 -7.57 9.07 8.46
N VAL A 118 -8.62 8.25 8.46
CA VAL A 118 -9.78 8.43 9.34
C VAL A 118 -9.37 8.33 10.81
N LEU A 119 -8.60 7.30 11.18
CA LEU A 119 -8.07 7.12 12.54
C LEU A 119 -7.22 8.30 13.03
N TRP A 120 -6.49 8.94 12.13
CA TRP A 120 -5.61 10.04 12.50
C TRP A 120 -6.34 11.37 12.70
N TYR A 121 -7.33 11.69 11.85
CA TYR A 121 -7.92 13.04 11.80
C TYR A 121 -9.35 13.16 12.30
N TYR A 122 -10.10 12.06 12.38
CA TYR A 122 -11.57 12.12 12.51
C TYR A 122 -12.14 11.45 13.77
N TYR A 123 -11.29 10.83 14.58
CA TYR A 123 -11.64 10.40 15.94
C TYR A 123 -11.16 11.42 16.95
#